data_AF-A0A7C3PU57-F1
#
_entry.id   AF-A0A7C3PU57-F1
#
_cell.length_a   1.000
_cell.length_b   1.000
_cell.length_c   1.000
_cell.angle_alpha   90.00
_cell.angle_beta   90.00
_cell.angle_gamma   90.00
#
_symmetry.space_group_name_H-M   'P 1'
#
loop_
_entity.id
_entity.type
_entity.pdbx_description
1 polymer ?
#
loop_
_entity_poly.entity_id
_entity_poly.type
_entity_poly.pdbx_seq_one_letter_code
_entity_poly.pdbx_strand_id
1 'polypeptide(L)'
;MQTPRRRETRTALPCREIALILLALAGSLSRIHSLAAQDSSAHGAAIYRERCASCHGPSGEGVKGKHEPPLAGDKSVLQLARYIQKNMPEDKPGTLSPEEAEAVAGYIHEAFYSPLARARNEAPRIEPARLTGRQIQNALADLIGSFRKQTPDAPGKLPPDQVEQGLRGEYFDSRQPGGRRVLERIDPEVRFDFGRTTPALEGLETTGFSARWTGSLIAPETGEYEILVRTDHAARLWLNDPGKPLIDAWVKSGSGTDHTARIYLLGGRAYSIKLELSSRKQGVDDSQKKKNDGKPVLTLIELAWKPPLGVLEVIPALRLSPQGSLEVLVVRTPFPPEDRSAGYERGA
;
A
#
# COMPACT_ATOMS: atom_id res chain seq x y z
N MET A 1 -26.43 67.25 -62.50
CA MET A 1 -26.62 66.98 -61.05
C MET A 1 -25.46 66.13 -60.56
N GLN A 2 -25.12 66.30 -59.27
CA GLN A 2 -24.18 65.54 -58.43
C GLN A 2 -22.74 66.07 -58.30
N THR A 3 -22.51 66.63 -57.12
CA THR A 3 -21.27 67.11 -56.49
C THR A 3 -20.45 65.96 -55.89
N PRO A 4 -19.11 66.06 -55.80
CA PRO A 4 -18.28 65.05 -55.16
C PRO A 4 -18.16 65.30 -53.64
N ARG A 5 -18.37 64.25 -52.84
CA ARG A 5 -18.14 64.26 -51.38
C ARG A 5 -16.67 64.01 -51.06
N ARG A 6 -16.07 64.89 -50.26
CA ARG A 6 -14.79 64.70 -49.56
C ARG A 6 -14.89 63.54 -48.56
N ARG A 7 -13.90 62.65 -48.54
CA ARG A 7 -13.67 61.65 -47.48
C ARG A 7 -12.68 62.23 -46.47
N GLU A 8 -13.10 62.32 -45.21
CA GLU A 8 -12.22 62.54 -44.05
C GLU A 8 -11.62 61.20 -43.59
N THR A 9 -10.30 61.17 -43.39
CA THR A 9 -9.57 60.04 -42.82
C THR A 9 -9.54 60.17 -41.30
N ARG A 10 -10.33 59.36 -40.59
CA ARG A 10 -10.17 59.14 -39.14
C ARG A 10 -9.05 58.11 -38.91
N THR A 11 -7.95 58.55 -38.30
CA THR A 11 -6.88 57.69 -37.79
C THR A 11 -7.39 56.91 -36.57
N ALA A 12 -7.68 55.62 -36.76
CA ALA A 12 -7.95 54.70 -35.67
C ALA A 12 -6.63 54.17 -35.09
N LEU A 13 -6.43 54.31 -33.78
CA LEU A 13 -5.28 53.74 -33.07
C LEU A 13 -5.34 52.20 -33.12
N PRO A 14 -4.20 51.51 -33.36
CA PRO A 14 -4.18 50.07 -33.58
C PRO A 14 -4.41 49.28 -32.29
N CYS A 15 -5.29 48.29 -32.36
CA CYS A 15 -5.78 47.43 -31.27
C CYS A 15 -4.70 46.81 -30.35
N ARG A 16 -3.44 46.70 -30.80
CA ARG A 16 -2.31 46.16 -30.02
C ARG A 16 -1.82 47.11 -28.92
N GLU A 17 -1.89 48.42 -29.12
CA GLU A 17 -1.47 49.38 -28.10
C GLU A 17 -2.49 49.48 -26.94
N ILE A 18 -3.78 49.37 -27.25
CA ILE A 18 -4.85 49.34 -26.25
C ILE A 18 -4.71 48.10 -25.34
N ALA A 19 -4.38 46.94 -25.91
CA ALA A 19 -4.19 45.71 -25.15
C ALA A 19 -2.97 45.76 -24.21
N LEU A 20 -1.85 46.36 -24.65
CA LEU A 20 -0.65 46.56 -23.83
C LEU A 20 -0.89 47.56 -22.68
N ILE A 21 -1.63 48.64 -22.94
CA ILE A 21 -2.00 49.62 -21.91
C ILE A 21 -2.93 48.99 -20.86
N LEU A 22 -3.91 48.18 -21.27
CA LEU A 22 -4.81 47.47 -20.34
C LEU A 22 -4.08 46.43 -19.47
N LEU A 23 -3.12 45.68 -20.04
CA LEU A 23 -2.28 44.74 -19.28
C LEU A 23 -1.34 45.44 -18.28
N ALA A 24 -0.75 46.58 -18.67
CA ALA A 24 0.07 47.39 -17.77
C ALA A 24 -0.76 48.04 -16.64
N LEU A 25 -1.97 48.52 -16.94
CA LEU A 25 -2.90 49.05 -15.94
C LEU A 25 -3.31 47.97 -14.93
N ALA A 26 -3.68 46.77 -15.41
CA ALA A 26 -4.04 45.65 -14.54
C ALA A 26 -2.89 45.22 -13.61
N GLY A 27 -1.65 45.14 -14.12
CA GLY A 27 -0.47 44.83 -13.32
C GLY A 27 -0.13 45.89 -12.27
N SER A 28 -0.33 47.18 -12.59
CA SER A 28 -0.13 48.29 -11.64
C SER A 28 -1.20 48.32 -10.54
N LEU A 29 -2.46 48.07 -10.89
CA LEU A 29 -3.58 47.97 -9.93
C LEU A 29 -3.39 46.80 -8.96
N SER A 30 -2.97 45.62 -9.42
CA SER A 30 -2.70 44.48 -8.53
C SER A 30 -1.55 44.73 -7.55
N ARG A 31 -0.49 45.43 -7.97
CA ARG A 31 0.63 45.80 -7.07
C ARG A 31 0.22 46.82 -6.01
N ILE A 32 -0.60 47.80 -6.36
CA ILE A 32 -1.11 48.81 -5.41
C ILE A 32 -1.99 48.15 -4.34
N HIS A 33 -2.86 47.21 -4.72
CA HIS A 33 -3.69 46.46 -3.78
C HIS A 33 -2.85 45.58 -2.84
N SER A 34 -1.81 44.92 -3.34
CA SER A 34 -0.90 44.13 -2.49
C SER A 34 -0.13 44.99 -1.49
N LEU A 35 0.38 46.17 -1.87
CA LEU A 35 1.06 47.07 -0.93
C LEU A 35 0.09 47.59 0.15
N ALA A 36 -1.11 48.04 -0.24
CA ALA A 36 -2.10 48.55 0.69
C ALA A 36 -2.57 47.47 1.70
N ALA A 37 -2.74 46.22 1.24
CA ALA A 37 -3.07 45.10 2.11
C ALA A 37 -1.93 44.74 3.08
N GLN A 38 -0.68 44.86 2.63
CA GLN A 38 0.51 44.58 3.44
C GLN A 38 0.75 45.68 4.50
N ASP A 39 0.54 46.95 4.14
CA ASP A 39 0.56 48.09 5.06
C ASP A 39 -0.55 48.00 6.11
N SER A 40 -1.77 47.63 5.71
CA SER A 40 -2.89 47.42 6.63
C SER A 40 -2.63 46.27 7.62
N SER A 41 -2.04 45.17 7.16
CA SER A 41 -1.66 44.04 8.01
C SER A 41 -0.54 44.41 9.00
N ALA A 42 0.49 45.13 8.55
CA ALA A 42 1.58 45.62 9.40
C ALA A 42 1.08 46.63 10.45
N HIS A 43 0.16 47.52 10.05
CA HIS A 43 -0.49 48.48 10.94
C HIS A 43 -1.35 47.77 12.00
N GLY A 44 -2.17 46.80 11.60
CA GLY A 44 -2.96 45.97 12.52
C GLY A 44 -2.09 45.19 13.51
N ALA A 45 -0.97 44.64 13.05
CA ALA A 45 0.00 43.95 13.91
C ALA A 45 0.64 44.86 14.95
N ALA A 46 0.95 46.12 14.58
CA ALA A 46 1.49 47.11 15.50
C ALA A 46 0.46 47.49 16.58
N ILE A 47 -0.79 47.78 16.19
CA ILE A 47 -1.88 48.07 17.13
C ILE A 47 -2.08 46.90 18.10
N TYR A 48 -2.10 45.66 17.59
CA TYR A 48 -2.27 44.48 18.42
C TYR A 48 -1.16 44.37 19.47
N ARG A 49 0.10 44.55 19.07
CA ARG A 49 1.26 44.46 19.96
C ARG A 49 1.22 45.51 21.06
N GLU A 50 0.82 46.73 20.73
CA GLU A 50 0.81 47.85 21.67
C GLU A 50 -0.41 47.83 22.61
N ARG A 51 -1.58 47.45 22.10
CA ARG A 51 -2.87 47.67 22.80
C ARG A 51 -3.62 46.39 23.17
N CYS A 52 -3.28 45.23 22.62
CA CYS A 52 -4.04 43.99 22.81
C CYS A 52 -3.22 42.86 23.46
N ALA A 53 -1.95 42.72 23.07
CA ALA A 53 -1.10 41.59 23.44
C ALA A 53 -0.86 41.46 24.95
N SER A 54 -0.94 42.57 25.70
CA SER A 54 -0.75 42.56 27.15
C SER A 54 -1.84 41.77 27.89
N CYS A 55 -3.04 41.65 27.32
CA CYS A 55 -4.17 40.90 27.87
C CYS A 55 -4.46 39.59 27.13
N HIS A 56 -4.22 39.55 25.82
CA HIS A 56 -4.54 38.41 24.96
C HIS A 56 -3.34 37.54 24.58
N GLY A 57 -2.11 37.94 24.91
CA GLY A 57 -0.89 37.27 24.50
C GLY A 57 -0.40 37.72 23.11
N PRO A 58 0.90 37.60 22.79
CA PRO A 58 1.49 38.02 21.53
C PRO A 58 0.88 37.37 20.28
N SER A 59 0.32 36.17 20.41
CA SER A 59 -0.34 35.42 19.33
C SER A 59 -1.80 35.07 19.65
N GLY A 60 -2.42 35.79 20.58
CA GLY A 60 -3.81 35.56 20.97
C GLY A 60 -4.02 34.27 21.76
N GLU A 61 -2.97 33.71 22.37
CA GLU A 61 -3.02 32.45 23.13
C GLU A 61 -3.75 32.57 24.48
N GLY A 62 -3.99 33.79 24.94
CA GLY A 62 -4.56 34.09 26.25
C GLY A 62 -3.50 34.23 27.35
N VAL A 63 -3.82 34.99 28.39
CA VAL A 63 -2.94 35.25 29.54
C VAL A 63 -3.70 34.97 30.84
N LYS A 64 -3.14 34.12 31.69
CA LYS A 64 -3.71 33.75 33.00
C LYS A 64 -3.94 35.01 33.86
N GLY A 65 -5.10 35.11 34.50
CA GLY A 65 -5.47 36.27 35.32
C GLY A 65 -5.81 37.54 34.52
N LYS A 66 -5.85 37.46 33.19
CA LYS A 66 -6.39 38.50 32.30
C LYS A 66 -7.46 37.85 31.41
N HIS A 67 -7.22 37.77 30.10
CA HIS A 67 -8.06 37.00 29.20
C HIS A 67 -7.47 35.61 28.99
N GLU A 68 -7.90 34.63 29.78
CA GLU A 68 -7.31 33.28 29.75
C GLU A 68 -7.61 32.48 28.47
N PRO A 69 -8.82 32.55 27.87
CA PRO A 69 -9.09 31.82 26.64
C PRO A 69 -8.30 32.37 25.46
N PRO A 70 -7.87 31.52 24.51
CA PRO A 70 -7.29 31.99 23.26
C PRO A 70 -8.34 32.72 22.42
N LEU A 71 -7.90 33.75 21.69
CA LEU A 71 -8.72 34.49 20.74
C LEU A 71 -9.08 33.59 19.56
N ALA A 72 -10.28 33.03 19.59
CA ALA A 72 -10.77 32.07 18.63
C ALA A 72 -12.26 32.28 18.33
N GLY A 73 -12.65 32.10 17.06
CA GLY A 73 -14.06 32.15 16.67
C GLY A 73 -14.29 32.12 15.17
N ASP A 74 -15.47 32.57 14.76
CA ASP A 74 -16.02 32.47 13.41
C ASP A 74 -16.54 33.83 12.87
N LYS A 75 -16.33 34.92 13.60
CA LYS A 75 -16.74 36.26 13.15
C LYS A 75 -15.94 36.67 11.91
N SER A 76 -16.63 37.23 10.93
CA SER A 76 -15.97 37.93 9.82
C SER A 76 -15.16 39.12 10.33
N VAL A 77 -14.17 39.57 9.54
CA VAL A 77 -13.34 40.74 9.86
C VAL A 77 -14.19 41.96 10.23
N LEU A 78 -15.25 42.25 9.47
CA LEU A 78 -16.15 43.39 9.76
C LEU A 78 -16.92 43.24 11.07
N GLN A 79 -17.39 42.03 11.39
CA GLN A 79 -18.07 41.77 12.66
C GLN A 79 -17.10 41.86 13.84
N LEU A 80 -15.88 41.36 13.66
CA LEU A 80 -14.82 41.44 14.64
C LEU A 80 -14.38 42.89 14.88
N ALA A 81 -14.22 43.69 13.81
CA ALA A 81 -13.88 45.11 13.88
C ALA A 81 -14.92 45.90 14.68
N ARG A 82 -16.21 45.71 14.38
CA ARG A 82 -17.31 46.36 15.14
C ARG A 82 -17.30 45.95 16.62
N TYR A 83 -17.00 44.68 16.90
CA TYR A 83 -16.90 44.20 18.28
C TYR A 83 -15.72 44.85 19.02
N ILE A 84 -14.55 44.89 18.38
CA ILE A 84 -13.32 45.49 18.92
C ILE A 84 -13.56 46.99 19.17
N GLN A 85 -14.06 47.72 18.19
CA GLN A 85 -14.32 49.15 18.33
C GLN A 85 -15.22 49.48 19.53
N LYS A 86 -16.26 48.67 19.75
CA LYS A 86 -17.26 48.91 20.79
C LYS A 86 -16.77 48.53 22.19
N ASN A 87 -15.99 47.45 22.31
CA ASN A 87 -15.72 46.81 23.61
C ASN A 87 -14.25 46.81 24.00
N MET A 88 -13.34 47.15 23.09
CA MET A 88 -11.89 47.06 23.31
C MET A 88 -11.21 48.41 23.07
N PRO A 89 -10.11 48.69 23.79
CA PRO A 89 -9.58 47.95 24.94
C PRO A 89 -10.54 47.94 26.15
N GLU A 90 -10.54 46.88 26.96
CA GLU A 90 -11.46 46.71 28.09
C GLU A 90 -11.33 47.83 29.14
N ASP A 91 -10.12 48.34 29.35
CA ASP A 91 -9.84 49.46 30.25
C ASP A 91 -10.32 50.81 29.71
N LYS A 92 -10.40 50.95 28.38
CA LYS A 92 -10.77 52.21 27.70
C LYS A 92 -11.54 51.94 26.39
N PRO A 93 -12.79 51.45 26.47
CA PRO A 93 -13.57 51.11 25.29
C PRO A 93 -13.86 52.35 24.44
N GLY A 94 -13.86 52.19 23.12
CA GLY A 94 -14.14 53.27 22.17
C GLY A 94 -12.96 54.19 21.84
N THR A 95 -11.75 53.88 22.31
CA THR A 95 -10.53 54.66 22.00
C THR A 95 -9.89 54.30 20.65
N LEU A 96 -10.28 53.18 20.04
CA LEU A 96 -9.87 52.82 18.69
C LEU A 96 -10.81 53.47 17.67
N SER A 97 -10.22 54.17 16.69
CA SER A 97 -10.96 54.65 15.52
C SER A 97 -11.52 53.47 14.70
N PRO A 98 -12.53 53.71 13.84
CA PRO A 98 -13.06 52.66 12.97
C PRO A 98 -11.98 51.97 12.13
N GLU A 99 -11.04 52.74 11.60
CA GLU A 99 -9.95 52.27 10.74
C GLU A 99 -8.93 51.41 11.52
N GLU A 100 -8.55 51.85 12.73
CA GLU A 100 -7.68 51.06 13.61
C GLU A 100 -8.34 49.74 14.02
N ALA A 101 -9.64 49.77 14.33
CA ALA A 101 -10.40 48.58 14.70
C ALA A 101 -10.51 47.57 13.54
N GLU A 102 -10.66 48.05 12.30
CA GLU A 102 -10.67 47.20 11.11
C GLU A 102 -9.27 46.61 10.83
N ALA A 103 -8.21 47.41 10.92
CA ALA A 103 -6.85 46.94 10.71
C ALA A 103 -6.44 45.85 11.72
N VAL A 104 -6.70 46.07 13.01
CA VAL A 104 -6.38 45.07 14.05
C VAL A 104 -7.26 43.83 13.93
N ALA A 105 -8.54 43.97 13.56
CA ALA A 105 -9.41 42.82 13.30
C ALA A 105 -8.92 41.97 12.13
N GLY A 106 -8.47 42.61 11.04
CA GLY A 106 -7.87 41.93 9.89
C GLY A 106 -6.63 41.14 10.29
N TYR A 107 -5.73 41.77 11.05
CA TYR A 107 -4.55 41.09 11.59
C TYR A 107 -4.93 39.91 12.49
N ILE A 108 -5.80 40.08 13.49
CA ILE A 108 -6.23 39.01 14.40
C ILE A 108 -6.83 37.84 13.62
N HIS A 109 -7.75 38.14 12.69
CA HIS A 109 -8.45 37.15 11.87
C HIS A 109 -7.48 36.28 11.05
N GLU A 110 -6.54 36.92 10.37
CA GLU A 110 -5.56 36.24 9.54
C GLU A 110 -4.45 35.57 10.34
N ALA A 111 -4.02 36.16 11.46
CA ALA A 111 -2.87 35.67 12.21
C ALA A 111 -3.20 34.43 13.04
N PHE A 112 -4.31 34.40 13.78
CA PHE A 112 -4.60 33.30 14.72
C PHE A 112 -6.09 33.06 15.05
N TYR A 113 -7.03 33.97 14.74
CA TYR A 113 -8.42 33.83 15.18
C TYR A 113 -9.29 32.92 14.29
N SER A 114 -9.13 33.01 12.96
CA SER A 114 -10.00 32.30 12.01
C SER A 114 -9.76 30.78 12.00
N PRO A 115 -10.74 29.96 11.54
CA PRO A 115 -10.53 28.52 11.35
C PRO A 115 -9.29 28.19 10.49
N LEU A 116 -9.06 28.97 9.42
CA LEU A 116 -7.89 28.78 8.54
C LEU A 116 -6.58 29.15 9.23
N ALA A 117 -6.54 30.27 9.96
CA ALA A 117 -5.35 30.67 10.70
C ALA A 117 -4.98 29.66 11.79
N ARG A 118 -5.98 29.14 12.52
CA ARG A 118 -5.77 28.09 13.52
C ARG A 118 -5.25 26.81 12.89
N ALA A 119 -5.86 26.34 11.80
CA ALA A 119 -5.39 25.14 11.10
C ALA A 119 -3.94 25.29 10.57
N ARG A 120 -3.53 26.51 10.18
CA ARG A 120 -2.16 26.78 9.75
C ARG A 120 -1.16 26.82 10.92
N ASN A 121 -1.58 27.30 12.08
CA ASN A 121 -0.72 27.46 13.25
C ASN A 121 -0.69 26.23 14.16
N GLU A 122 -1.68 25.35 14.05
CA GLU A 122 -1.74 24.10 14.80
C GLU A 122 -0.66 23.14 14.31
N ALA A 123 0.24 22.74 15.22
CA ALA A 123 1.28 21.79 14.89
C ALA A 123 0.66 20.45 14.45
N PRO A 124 1.24 19.76 13.45
CA PRO A 124 0.78 18.42 13.08
C PRO A 124 0.86 17.51 14.31
N ARG A 125 -0.29 17.05 14.78
CA ARG A 125 -0.38 16.17 15.95
C ARG A 125 0.19 14.81 15.58
N ILE A 126 1.17 14.34 16.34
CA ILE A 126 1.61 12.95 16.30
C ILE A 126 0.62 12.14 17.13
N GLU A 127 -0.37 11.57 16.47
CA GLU A 127 -1.31 10.63 17.08
C GLU A 127 -0.97 9.20 16.64
N PRO A 128 -1.14 8.19 17.52
CA PRO A 128 -1.00 6.80 17.11
C PRO A 128 -1.99 6.50 16.00
N ALA A 129 -1.50 5.89 14.91
CA ALA A 129 -2.34 5.53 13.79
C ALA A 129 -3.40 4.50 14.24
N ARG A 130 -4.68 4.85 14.04
CA ARG A 130 -5.81 3.94 14.26
C ARG A 130 -5.90 2.97 13.09
N LEU A 131 -5.09 1.92 13.14
CA LEU A 131 -4.98 0.94 12.08
C LEU A 131 -6.17 -0.02 12.09
N THR A 132 -6.62 -0.41 10.91
CA THR A 132 -7.54 -1.55 10.76
C THR A 132 -6.83 -2.87 11.08
N GLY A 133 -7.54 -3.95 11.40
CA GLY A 133 -6.98 -5.27 11.68
C GLY A 133 -6.14 -5.77 10.51
N ARG A 134 -6.54 -5.46 9.26
CA ARG A 134 -5.73 -5.73 8.07
C ARG A 134 -4.43 -4.92 8.05
N GLN A 135 -4.49 -3.65 8.44
CA GLN A 135 -3.30 -2.79 8.53
C GLN A 135 -2.37 -3.25 9.66
N ILE A 136 -2.91 -3.63 10.83
CA ILE A 136 -2.15 -4.19 11.95
C ILE A 136 -1.45 -5.48 11.53
N GLN A 137 -2.16 -6.43 10.90
CA GLN A 137 -1.56 -7.68 10.42
C GLN A 137 -0.39 -7.43 9.45
N ASN A 138 -0.54 -6.49 8.53
CA ASN A 138 0.54 -6.13 7.61
C ASN A 138 1.69 -5.43 8.32
N ALA A 139 1.41 -4.45 9.19
CA ALA A 139 2.43 -3.73 9.95
C ALA A 139 3.25 -4.67 10.84
N LEU A 140 2.59 -5.64 11.49
CA LEU A 140 3.28 -6.65 12.30
C LEU A 140 4.11 -7.60 11.43
N ALA A 141 3.59 -8.04 10.29
CA ALA A 141 4.35 -8.88 9.35
C ALA A 141 5.62 -8.16 8.86
N ASP A 142 5.52 -6.86 8.53
CA ASP A 142 6.65 -6.05 8.08
C ASP A 142 7.64 -5.76 9.20
N LEU A 143 7.14 -5.38 10.39
CA LEU A 143 7.96 -5.11 11.56
C LEU A 143 8.77 -6.34 11.95
N ILE A 144 8.12 -7.51 12.10
CA ILE A 144 8.81 -8.75 12.46
C ILE A 144 9.73 -9.22 11.32
N GLY A 145 9.29 -9.06 10.07
CA GLY A 145 10.12 -9.32 8.90
C GLY A 145 11.41 -8.49 8.86
N SER A 146 11.37 -7.23 9.32
CA SER A 146 12.53 -6.34 9.34
C SER A 146 13.66 -6.81 10.27
N PHE A 147 13.33 -7.59 11.31
CA PHE A 147 14.33 -8.21 12.20
C PHE A 147 14.93 -9.50 11.64
N ARG A 148 14.28 -10.12 10.65
CA ARG A 148 14.83 -11.29 9.98
C ARG A 148 15.92 -10.78 9.05
N LYS A 149 17.20 -11.10 9.34
CA LYS A 149 18.33 -10.73 8.47
C LYS A 149 17.97 -11.06 7.03
N GLN A 150 17.90 -10.04 6.18
CA GLN A 150 17.99 -10.25 4.75
C GLN A 150 19.33 -10.96 4.54
N THR A 151 19.29 -12.22 4.09
CA THR A 151 20.49 -12.79 3.50
C THR A 151 20.92 -11.83 2.38
N PRO A 152 22.23 -11.63 2.14
CA PRO A 152 22.69 -10.85 0.98
C PRO A 152 22.09 -11.35 -0.35
N ASP A 153 21.66 -12.62 -0.36
CA ASP A 153 20.94 -13.28 -1.47
C ASP A 153 19.40 -13.13 -1.38
N ALA A 154 18.88 -12.27 -0.50
CA ALA A 154 17.48 -11.87 -0.51
C ALA A 154 17.23 -11.21 -1.88
N PRO A 155 16.22 -11.66 -2.65
CA PRO A 155 16.09 -11.28 -4.04
C PRO A 155 15.55 -9.85 -4.14
N GLY A 156 16.45 -8.89 -4.05
CA GLY A 156 16.23 -7.49 -4.32
C GLY A 156 16.81 -7.13 -5.68
N LYS A 157 15.91 -6.95 -6.66
CA LYS A 157 16.15 -6.49 -8.05
C LYS A 157 16.81 -7.49 -9.00
N LEU A 158 16.01 -8.42 -9.54
CA LEU A 158 16.15 -8.69 -10.97
C LEU A 158 15.66 -7.46 -11.74
N PRO A 159 16.34 -7.04 -12.82
CA PRO A 159 15.84 -5.97 -13.68
C PRO A 159 14.47 -6.37 -14.28
N PRO A 160 13.56 -5.39 -14.52
CA PRO A 160 12.16 -5.66 -14.87
C PRO A 160 11.94 -6.45 -16.18
N ASP A 161 13.00 -6.65 -16.96
CA ASP A 161 13.07 -7.46 -18.18
C ASP A 161 13.39 -8.95 -17.93
N GLN A 162 13.71 -9.36 -16.70
CA GLN A 162 14.01 -10.74 -16.32
C GLN A 162 13.18 -11.23 -15.13
N VAL A 163 11.86 -10.98 -15.13
CA VAL A 163 10.96 -11.65 -14.17
C VAL A 163 10.76 -13.08 -14.62
N GLU A 164 11.71 -13.95 -14.30
CA GLU A 164 11.53 -15.40 -14.45
C GLU A 164 10.36 -15.83 -13.56
N GLN A 165 9.35 -16.45 -14.17
CA GLN A 165 8.16 -16.96 -13.51
C GLN A 165 8.26 -18.47 -13.33
N GLY A 166 7.67 -18.99 -12.26
CA GLY A 166 7.67 -20.42 -11.95
C GLY A 166 8.49 -20.77 -10.72
N LEU A 167 8.84 -22.05 -10.58
CA LEU A 167 9.66 -22.56 -9.49
C LEU A 167 10.94 -23.18 -10.03
N ARG A 168 12.01 -23.12 -9.25
CA ARG A 168 13.25 -23.83 -9.55
C ARG A 168 13.02 -25.32 -9.33
N GLY A 169 12.94 -26.08 -10.41
CA GLY A 169 12.80 -27.53 -10.42
C GLY A 169 14.17 -28.21 -10.51
N GLU A 170 14.51 -28.98 -9.49
CA GLU A 170 15.67 -29.87 -9.44
C GLU A 170 15.21 -31.32 -9.55
N TYR A 171 15.82 -32.08 -10.47
CA TYR A 171 15.46 -33.47 -10.73
C TYR A 171 16.65 -34.38 -10.43
N PHE A 172 16.38 -35.50 -9.78
CA PHE A 172 17.39 -36.42 -9.26
C PHE A 172 17.12 -37.84 -9.74
N ASP A 173 18.18 -38.58 -10.03
CA ASP A 173 18.14 -40.00 -10.39
C ASP A 173 17.96 -40.95 -9.18
N SER A 174 17.72 -40.39 -8.01
CA SER A 174 17.49 -41.09 -6.74
C SER A 174 16.05 -40.95 -6.28
N ARG A 175 15.57 -41.91 -5.47
CA ARG A 175 14.23 -41.84 -4.85
C ARG A 175 14.10 -40.74 -3.79
N GLN A 176 15.19 -40.32 -3.18
CA GLN A 176 15.19 -39.24 -2.19
C GLN A 176 15.84 -38.01 -2.80
N PRO A 177 15.25 -36.81 -2.64
CA PRO A 177 15.90 -35.56 -2.99
C PRO A 177 17.24 -35.42 -2.25
N GLY A 178 18.28 -34.99 -2.96
CA GLY A 178 19.65 -34.86 -2.41
C GLY A 178 20.67 -35.89 -2.93
N GLY A 179 20.25 -36.78 -3.84
CA GLY A 179 21.17 -37.58 -4.65
C GLY A 179 21.80 -36.78 -5.80
N ARG A 180 22.24 -37.48 -6.86
CA ARG A 180 22.84 -36.82 -8.02
C ARG A 180 21.76 -36.05 -8.80
N ARG A 181 21.93 -34.73 -8.90
CA ARG A 181 21.06 -33.87 -9.72
C ARG A 181 21.37 -34.11 -11.19
N VAL A 182 20.34 -34.43 -11.97
CA VAL A 182 20.46 -34.69 -13.42
C VAL A 182 19.98 -33.52 -14.28
N LEU A 183 19.07 -32.70 -13.74
CA LEU A 183 18.49 -31.56 -14.43
C LEU A 183 18.12 -30.48 -13.41
N GLU A 184 18.34 -29.22 -13.80
CA GLU A 184 17.86 -28.04 -13.10
C GLU A 184 17.27 -27.09 -14.13
N ARG A 185 16.04 -26.63 -13.89
CA ARG A 185 15.36 -25.65 -14.76
C ARG A 185 14.30 -24.88 -13.99
N ILE A 186 13.69 -23.90 -14.64
CA ILE A 186 12.55 -23.17 -14.11
C ILE A 186 11.28 -23.74 -14.73
N ASP A 187 10.39 -24.23 -13.88
CA ASP A 187 9.10 -24.77 -14.26
C ASP A 187 8.03 -23.71 -14.01
N PRO A 188 7.39 -23.14 -15.06
CA PRO A 188 6.38 -22.10 -14.90
C PRO A 188 5.23 -22.53 -14.00
N GLU A 189 4.81 -23.79 -14.12
CA GLU A 189 3.76 -24.40 -13.32
C GLU A 189 4.20 -25.82 -12.93
N VAL A 190 3.72 -26.32 -11.80
CA VAL A 190 3.93 -27.72 -11.41
C VAL A 190 2.70 -28.52 -11.82
N ARG A 191 2.72 -28.98 -13.08
CA ARG A 191 1.70 -29.85 -13.66
C ARG A 191 2.35 -30.79 -14.68
N PHE A 192 2.76 -31.97 -14.21
CA PHE A 192 3.53 -32.90 -15.01
C PHE A 192 2.88 -34.28 -15.06
N ASP A 193 2.73 -34.83 -16.27
CA ASP A 193 2.51 -36.24 -16.53
C ASP A 193 3.79 -36.82 -17.12
N PHE A 194 4.60 -37.45 -16.26
CA PHE A 194 5.89 -38.00 -16.64
C PHE A 194 5.78 -39.31 -17.45
N GLY A 195 4.56 -39.80 -17.75
CA GLY A 195 4.33 -41.04 -18.48
C GLY A 195 3.80 -40.90 -19.92
N ARG A 196 3.39 -39.69 -20.35
CA ARG A 196 2.87 -39.45 -21.72
C ARG A 196 3.73 -38.51 -22.58
N THR A 197 4.32 -37.49 -21.98
CA THR A 197 5.03 -36.43 -22.72
C THR A 197 6.10 -35.81 -21.83
N THR A 198 7.34 -36.28 -21.97
CA THR A 198 8.49 -35.55 -21.40
C THR A 198 9.64 -35.54 -22.38
N PRO A 199 9.73 -34.52 -23.26
CA PRO A 199 10.96 -34.23 -24.00
C PRO A 199 12.16 -33.91 -23.08
N ALA A 200 11.91 -33.63 -21.79
CA ALA A 200 12.91 -33.14 -20.85
C ALA A 200 13.48 -34.21 -19.88
N LEU A 201 13.02 -35.46 -19.96
CA LEU A 201 13.55 -36.57 -19.17
C LEU A 201 14.16 -37.68 -20.06
N GLU A 202 14.50 -37.36 -21.32
CA GLU A 202 15.32 -38.25 -22.15
C GLU A 202 16.64 -38.55 -21.42
N GLY A 203 16.79 -39.80 -20.96
CA GLY A 203 17.99 -40.27 -20.22
C GLY A 203 17.77 -40.60 -18.74
N LEU A 204 16.59 -40.34 -18.16
CA LEU A 204 16.23 -40.85 -16.83
C LEU A 204 15.69 -42.28 -16.93
N GLU A 205 16.57 -43.22 -17.30
CA GLU A 205 16.29 -44.64 -17.10
C GLU A 205 16.45 -44.99 -15.62
N THR A 206 15.42 -44.83 -14.79
CA THR A 206 15.54 -45.31 -13.41
C THR A 206 14.28 -45.94 -12.84
N THR A 207 14.53 -46.90 -11.95
CA THR A 207 13.60 -47.65 -11.10
C THR A 207 12.98 -46.79 -9.97
N GLY A 208 12.93 -45.47 -10.18
CA GLY A 208 12.46 -44.42 -9.27
C GLY A 208 13.33 -43.15 -9.39
N PHE A 209 12.71 -41.98 -9.32
CA PHE A 209 13.36 -40.66 -9.37
C PHE A 209 12.74 -39.75 -8.31
N SER A 210 13.32 -38.56 -8.12
CA SER A 210 12.74 -37.53 -7.26
C SER A 210 12.88 -36.15 -7.88
N ALA A 211 11.98 -35.26 -7.48
CA ALA A 211 12.00 -33.87 -7.92
C ALA A 211 11.77 -32.95 -6.72
N ARG A 212 12.36 -31.77 -6.78
CA ARG A 212 12.21 -30.71 -5.79
C ARG A 212 11.95 -29.39 -6.51
N TRP A 213 10.86 -28.73 -6.14
CA TRP A 213 10.55 -27.37 -6.58
C TRP A 213 10.74 -26.40 -5.42
N THR A 214 11.53 -25.36 -5.61
CA THR A 214 11.77 -24.30 -4.62
C THR A 214 11.55 -22.91 -5.20
N GLY A 215 11.13 -21.97 -4.36
CA GLY A 215 10.91 -20.58 -4.73
C GLY A 215 9.91 -19.91 -3.79
N SER A 216 9.03 -19.09 -4.36
CA SER A 216 7.98 -18.39 -3.64
C SER A 216 6.62 -18.43 -4.32
N LEU A 217 5.57 -18.48 -3.50
CA LEU A 217 4.16 -18.32 -3.87
C LEU A 217 3.69 -16.90 -3.55
N ILE A 218 3.13 -16.20 -4.53
CA ILE A 218 2.61 -14.84 -4.37
C ILE A 218 1.10 -14.91 -4.12
N ALA A 219 0.67 -14.57 -2.90
CA ALA A 219 -0.74 -14.53 -2.56
C ALA A 219 -1.41 -13.24 -3.10
N PRO A 220 -2.40 -13.30 -4.00
CA PRO A 220 -3.08 -12.10 -4.50
C PRO A 220 -3.97 -11.44 -3.45
N GLU A 221 -4.64 -12.24 -2.63
CA GLU A 221 -5.67 -11.80 -1.70
C GLU A 221 -5.36 -12.28 -0.28
N THR A 222 -5.81 -11.51 0.71
CA THR A 222 -5.75 -11.93 2.11
C THR A 222 -6.92 -12.87 2.42
N GLY A 223 -6.63 -14.05 2.98
CA GLY A 223 -7.65 -14.98 3.45
C GLY A 223 -7.14 -16.41 3.58
N GLU A 224 -8.07 -17.34 3.79
CA GLU A 224 -7.80 -18.78 3.80
C GLU A 224 -7.67 -19.33 2.37
N TYR A 225 -6.53 -19.95 2.09
CA TYR A 225 -6.26 -20.70 0.87
C TYR A 225 -6.35 -22.19 1.17
N GLU A 226 -6.92 -22.96 0.24
CA GLU A 226 -6.82 -24.41 0.25
C GLU A 226 -5.77 -24.83 -0.77
N ILE A 227 -4.67 -25.42 -0.33
CA ILE A 227 -3.60 -25.92 -1.19
C ILE A 227 -3.83 -27.40 -1.44
N LEU A 228 -3.73 -27.80 -2.71
CA LEU A 228 -3.90 -29.17 -3.17
C LEU A 228 -2.61 -29.63 -3.86
N VAL A 229 -2.10 -30.79 -3.44
CA VAL A 229 -1.10 -31.54 -4.20
C VAL A 229 -1.76 -32.82 -4.67
N ARG A 230 -1.89 -32.98 -5.99
CA ARG A 230 -2.41 -34.20 -6.60
C ARG A 230 -1.26 -35.04 -7.11
N THR A 231 -1.06 -36.23 -6.54
CA THR A 231 -0.08 -37.21 -6.99
C THR A 231 -0.43 -38.62 -6.51
N ASP A 232 -0.02 -39.63 -7.27
CA ASP A 232 -0.11 -41.04 -6.89
C ASP A 232 1.11 -41.51 -6.06
N HIS A 233 2.09 -40.64 -5.89
CA HIS A 233 3.37 -40.92 -5.25
C HIS A 233 3.56 -40.17 -3.92
N ALA A 234 4.72 -40.34 -3.30
CA ALA A 234 5.03 -39.67 -2.05
C ALA A 234 5.40 -38.20 -2.32
N ALA A 235 4.76 -37.27 -1.60
CA ALA A 235 5.05 -35.85 -1.71
C ALA A 235 5.03 -35.13 -0.36
N ARG A 236 5.79 -34.04 -0.27
CA ARG A 236 5.79 -33.11 0.86
C ARG A 236 5.78 -31.68 0.37
N LEU A 237 4.94 -30.86 0.99
CA LEU A 237 4.84 -29.44 0.71
C LEU A 237 5.14 -28.65 1.99
N TRP A 238 6.05 -27.70 1.90
CA TRP A 238 6.26 -26.64 2.87
C TRP A 238 5.80 -25.33 2.23
N LEU A 239 5.08 -24.53 3.00
CA LEU A 239 4.63 -23.21 2.59
C LEU A 239 4.73 -22.27 3.79
N ASN A 240 5.43 -21.16 3.60
CA ASN A 240 5.80 -20.16 4.59
C ASN A 240 6.78 -20.65 5.67
N ASP A 241 6.50 -21.80 6.30
CA ASP A 241 7.30 -22.40 7.38
C ASP A 241 8.23 -23.50 6.83
N PRO A 242 9.56 -23.28 6.75
CA PRO A 242 10.49 -24.29 6.27
C PRO A 242 10.73 -25.43 7.28
N GLY A 243 10.38 -25.25 8.56
CA GLY A 243 10.58 -26.23 9.63
C GLY A 243 9.45 -27.25 9.75
N LYS A 244 8.24 -26.91 9.27
CA LYS A 244 7.06 -27.77 9.36
C LYS A 244 6.35 -27.94 8.01
N PRO A 245 6.22 -29.16 7.47
CA PRO A 245 5.47 -29.38 6.23
C PRO A 245 3.99 -29.06 6.45
N LEU A 246 3.40 -28.35 5.48
CA LEU A 246 1.96 -28.08 5.38
C LEU A 246 1.20 -29.34 4.95
N ILE A 247 1.78 -30.11 4.02
CA ILE A 247 1.29 -31.42 3.58
C ILE A 247 2.45 -32.41 3.70
N ASP A 248 2.26 -33.50 4.43
CA ASP A 248 3.21 -34.60 4.53
C ASP A 248 2.55 -35.92 4.10
N ALA A 249 2.67 -36.23 2.80
CA ALA A 249 2.16 -37.45 2.19
C ALA A 249 3.30 -38.42 1.86
N TRP A 250 4.32 -38.53 2.73
CA TRP A 250 5.49 -39.38 2.50
C TRP A 250 5.26 -40.86 2.85
N VAL A 251 4.34 -41.12 3.78
CA VAL A 251 3.95 -42.47 4.22
C VAL A 251 2.47 -42.67 3.87
N LYS A 252 2.17 -43.61 2.95
CA LYS A 252 0.81 -43.86 2.47
C LYS A 252 -0.07 -44.44 3.58
N SER A 253 -1.02 -43.64 4.08
CA SER A 253 -2.19 -44.11 4.84
C SER A 253 -3.46 -43.73 4.06
N GLY A 254 -3.61 -44.28 2.85
CA GLY A 254 -4.78 -44.06 2.00
C GLY A 254 -4.54 -44.34 0.52
N SER A 255 -5.61 -44.54 -0.24
CA SER A 255 -5.61 -44.71 -1.70
C SER A 255 -5.90 -43.41 -2.47
N GLY A 256 -6.10 -42.29 -1.77
CA GLY A 256 -6.37 -40.99 -2.39
C GLY A 256 -5.12 -40.38 -3.02
N THR A 257 -5.28 -39.75 -4.18
CA THR A 257 -4.25 -39.00 -4.89
C THR A 257 -4.22 -37.52 -4.53
N ASP A 258 -5.26 -37.03 -3.87
CA ASP A 258 -5.47 -35.61 -3.60
C ASP A 258 -5.14 -35.34 -2.14
N HIS A 259 -4.12 -34.51 -1.90
CA HIS A 259 -3.69 -34.10 -0.58
C HIS A 259 -3.95 -32.61 -0.39
N THR A 260 -4.84 -32.26 0.54
CA THR A 260 -5.28 -30.88 0.77
C THR A 260 -4.87 -30.35 2.14
N ALA A 261 -4.51 -29.09 2.22
CA ALA A 261 -4.30 -28.38 3.48
C ALA A 261 -4.77 -26.92 3.37
N ARG A 262 -5.15 -26.32 4.51
CA ARG A 262 -5.60 -24.91 4.56
C ARG A 262 -4.56 -24.03 5.22
N ILE A 263 -4.40 -22.82 4.68
CA ILE A 263 -3.46 -21.82 5.21
C ILE A 263 -3.99 -20.40 4.99
N TYR A 264 -3.98 -19.59 6.05
CA TYR A 264 -4.23 -18.16 5.96
C TYR A 264 -3.00 -17.43 5.43
N LEU A 265 -3.16 -16.64 4.38
CA LEU A 265 -2.12 -15.80 3.78
C LEU A 265 -2.58 -14.34 3.73
N LEU A 266 -1.61 -13.41 3.74
CA LEU A 266 -1.83 -11.99 3.53
C LEU A 266 -1.55 -11.67 2.05
N GLY A 267 -2.49 -11.00 1.39
CA GLY A 267 -2.38 -10.63 -0.02
C GLY A 267 -1.25 -9.65 -0.29
N GLY A 268 -0.71 -9.70 -1.51
CA GLY A 268 0.42 -8.89 -1.96
C GLY A 268 1.79 -9.38 -1.48
N ARG A 269 1.89 -10.55 -0.85
CA ARG A 269 3.14 -11.07 -0.27
C ARG A 269 3.60 -12.37 -0.93
N ALA A 270 4.92 -12.54 -0.93
CA ALA A 270 5.59 -13.76 -1.35
C ALA A 270 5.87 -14.67 -0.14
N TYR A 271 5.51 -15.94 -0.27
CA TYR A 271 5.65 -16.97 0.75
C TYR A 271 6.61 -18.05 0.27
N SER A 272 7.54 -18.48 1.12
CA SER A 272 8.49 -19.53 0.74
C SER A 272 7.72 -20.80 0.41
N ILE A 273 8.05 -21.46 -0.70
CA ILE A 273 7.43 -22.73 -1.07
C ILE A 273 8.52 -23.76 -1.40
N LYS A 274 8.32 -24.97 -0.91
CA LYS A 274 9.14 -26.14 -1.25
C LYS A 274 8.22 -27.33 -1.43
N LEU A 275 8.27 -27.95 -2.61
CA LEU A 275 7.55 -29.17 -2.92
C LEU A 275 8.56 -30.26 -3.26
N GLU A 276 8.45 -31.41 -2.62
CA GLU A 276 9.27 -32.59 -2.91
C GLU A 276 8.37 -33.73 -3.37
N LEU A 277 8.83 -34.46 -4.40
CA LEU A 277 8.21 -35.65 -4.98
C LEU A 277 9.21 -36.81 -4.95
N SER A 278 8.74 -37.99 -4.58
CA SER A 278 9.48 -39.24 -4.66
C SER A 278 8.67 -40.28 -5.43
N SER A 279 9.08 -40.61 -6.65
CA SER A 279 8.44 -41.64 -7.45
C SER A 279 8.92 -43.04 -7.04
N ARG A 280 7.99 -43.99 -6.98
CA ARG A 280 8.27 -45.42 -6.81
C ARG A 280 7.61 -46.19 -7.94
N LYS A 281 8.15 -47.35 -8.33
CA LYS A 281 7.35 -48.35 -9.04
C LYS A 281 6.17 -48.70 -8.14
N GLN A 282 4.96 -48.32 -8.53
CA GLN A 282 3.75 -48.86 -7.92
C GLN A 282 3.49 -50.24 -8.54
N GLY A 283 4.35 -51.19 -8.20
CA GLY A 283 4.20 -52.60 -8.51
C GLY A 283 4.06 -53.33 -7.19
N VAL A 284 2.91 -53.94 -6.98
CA VAL A 284 2.76 -55.02 -5.99
C VAL A 284 3.79 -56.10 -6.35
N ASP A 285 4.32 -56.82 -5.37
CA ASP A 285 5.13 -58.02 -5.62
C ASP A 285 4.24 -59.07 -6.31
N ASP A 286 4.09 -58.95 -7.63
CA ASP A 286 3.28 -59.82 -8.48
C ASP A 286 4.02 -61.11 -8.84
N SER A 287 4.81 -61.66 -7.91
CA SER A 287 5.38 -63.01 -8.03
C SER A 287 4.29 -64.10 -8.20
N GLN A 288 3.01 -63.75 -8.06
CA GLN A 288 1.84 -64.62 -8.24
C GLN A 288 0.81 -64.17 -9.29
N LYS A 289 1.02 -63.09 -10.07
CA LYS A 289 0.07 -62.71 -11.14
C LYS A 289 0.74 -62.57 -12.50
N LYS A 290 0.15 -63.28 -13.48
CA LYS A 290 0.52 -63.25 -14.90
C LYS A 290 0.79 -61.81 -15.34
N LYS A 291 1.91 -61.64 -16.06
CA LYS A 291 2.32 -60.44 -16.81
C LYS A 291 1.09 -59.65 -17.27
N ASN A 292 0.71 -58.63 -16.51
CA ASN A 292 -0.19 -57.62 -17.00
C ASN A 292 0.64 -56.73 -17.93
N ASP A 293 0.12 -56.56 -19.14
CA ASP A 293 0.73 -55.85 -20.25
C ASP A 293 1.36 -54.53 -19.81
N GLY A 294 2.60 -54.30 -20.21
CA GLY A 294 3.47 -53.19 -19.81
C GLY A 294 2.90 -51.81 -20.09
N LYS A 295 1.94 -51.37 -19.28
CA LYS A 295 1.50 -49.98 -19.21
C LYS A 295 2.44 -49.25 -18.25
N PRO A 296 3.17 -48.22 -18.71
CA PRO A 296 3.97 -47.39 -17.81
C PRO A 296 3.05 -46.76 -16.76
N VAL A 297 3.40 -46.91 -15.48
CA VAL A 297 2.71 -46.23 -14.39
C VAL A 297 2.97 -44.74 -14.57
N LEU A 298 1.92 -43.98 -14.84
CA LEU A 298 1.98 -42.54 -15.06
C LEU A 298 2.29 -41.86 -13.72
N THR A 299 3.49 -41.31 -13.55
CA THR A 299 3.78 -40.43 -12.41
C THR A 299 3.13 -39.07 -12.69
N LEU A 300 2.05 -38.76 -11.99
CA LEU A 300 1.36 -37.47 -12.08
C LEU A 300 1.73 -36.60 -10.87
N ILE A 301 2.01 -35.33 -11.12
CA ILE A 301 2.02 -34.32 -10.07
C ILE A 301 1.36 -33.02 -10.54
N GLU A 302 0.47 -32.49 -9.72
CA GLU A 302 -0.16 -31.20 -9.93
C GLU A 302 -0.22 -30.42 -8.61
N LEU A 303 0.24 -29.17 -8.63
CA LEU A 303 0.13 -28.22 -7.53
C LEU A 303 -0.98 -27.22 -7.85
N ALA A 304 -2.03 -27.24 -7.06
CA ALA A 304 -3.22 -26.42 -7.22
C ALA A 304 -3.57 -25.68 -5.93
N TRP A 305 -4.37 -24.64 -6.06
CA TRP A 305 -4.91 -23.91 -4.93
C TRP A 305 -6.37 -23.52 -5.15
N LYS A 306 -7.07 -23.21 -4.07
CA LYS A 306 -8.33 -22.48 -4.08
C LYS A 306 -8.12 -21.19 -3.26
N PRO A 307 -8.06 -20.02 -3.91
CA PRO A 307 -8.04 -18.74 -3.22
C PRO A 307 -9.32 -18.50 -2.38
N PRO A 308 -9.31 -17.55 -1.43
CA PRO A 308 -10.43 -17.32 -0.50
C PRO A 308 -11.80 -17.14 -1.16
N LEU A 309 -11.84 -16.43 -2.29
CA LEU A 309 -13.04 -16.20 -3.11
C LEU A 309 -12.93 -16.83 -4.50
N GLY A 310 -11.96 -17.74 -4.68
CA GLY A 310 -11.63 -18.35 -5.94
C GLY A 310 -12.19 -19.76 -6.11
N VAL A 311 -11.92 -20.31 -7.29
CA VAL A 311 -12.14 -21.72 -7.61
C VAL A 311 -10.82 -22.49 -7.50
N LEU A 312 -10.91 -23.80 -7.42
CA LEU A 312 -9.73 -24.66 -7.48
C LEU A 312 -9.10 -24.56 -8.87
N GLU A 313 -7.85 -24.15 -8.94
CA GLU A 313 -7.06 -24.02 -10.16
C GLU A 313 -5.61 -24.45 -9.93
N VAL A 314 -4.91 -24.86 -10.99
CA VAL A 314 -3.44 -25.03 -10.94
C VAL A 314 -2.81 -23.68 -10.65
N ILE A 315 -1.83 -23.63 -9.76
CA ILE A 315 -1.19 -22.36 -9.40
C ILE A 315 -0.51 -21.80 -10.66
N PRO A 316 -0.97 -20.64 -11.19
CA PRO A 316 -0.47 -20.15 -12.47
C PRO A 316 0.93 -19.55 -12.31
N ALA A 317 1.70 -19.55 -13.40
CA ALA A 317 3.10 -19.09 -13.38
C ALA A 317 3.30 -17.68 -12.79
N LEU A 318 2.35 -16.76 -13.02
CA LEU A 318 2.38 -15.41 -12.47
C LEU A 318 2.37 -15.37 -10.92
N ARG A 319 1.96 -16.46 -10.27
CA ARG A 319 1.91 -16.58 -8.80
C ARG A 319 3.12 -17.31 -8.24
N LEU A 320 4.06 -17.72 -9.09
CA LEU A 320 5.25 -18.44 -8.71
C LEU A 320 6.50 -17.64 -9.12
N SER A 321 7.47 -17.59 -8.21
CA SER A 321 8.78 -17.00 -8.47
C SER A 321 9.88 -18.00 -8.11
N PRO A 322 10.94 -18.16 -8.92
CA PRO A 322 12.05 -19.07 -8.62
C PRO A 322 12.95 -18.54 -7.51
N GLN A 323 12.71 -17.29 -7.10
CA GLN A 323 13.36 -16.64 -5.98
C GLN A 323 12.74 -17.13 -4.67
N GLY A 324 13.58 -17.37 -3.66
CA GLY A 324 13.10 -17.65 -2.32
C GLY A 324 12.60 -16.38 -1.62
N SER A 325 11.73 -16.54 -0.63
CA SER A 325 11.33 -15.48 0.27
C SER A 325 11.55 -15.90 1.72
N LEU A 326 11.65 -14.91 2.60
CA LEU A 326 11.63 -15.18 4.02
C LEU A 326 10.24 -15.66 4.42
N GLU A 327 10.19 -16.43 5.52
CA GLU A 327 8.93 -16.69 6.20
C GLU A 327 8.28 -15.33 6.57
N VAL A 328 6.96 -15.28 6.51
CA VAL A 328 6.14 -14.12 6.86
C VAL A 328 5.35 -14.47 8.12
N LEU A 329 5.40 -13.60 9.13
CA LEU A 329 4.53 -13.75 10.30
C LEU A 329 3.08 -13.47 9.88
N VAL A 330 2.19 -14.44 10.12
CA VAL A 330 0.75 -14.28 9.89
C VAL A 330 0.02 -14.39 11.22
N VAL A 331 -0.38 -13.24 11.76
CA VAL A 331 -1.13 -13.16 13.02
C VAL A 331 -2.59 -13.54 12.77
N ARG A 332 -3.03 -14.67 13.35
CA ARG A 332 -4.40 -15.19 13.22
C ARG A 332 -5.29 -14.89 14.43
N THR A 333 -4.77 -14.18 15.43
CA THR A 333 -5.57 -13.76 16.59
C THR A 333 -6.77 -12.94 16.10
N PRO A 334 -8.01 -13.33 16.45
CA PRO A 334 -9.19 -12.54 16.10
C PRO A 334 -9.07 -11.15 16.71
N PHE A 335 -9.17 -10.13 15.88
CA PHE A 335 -9.32 -8.76 16.35
C PHE A 335 -10.81 -8.48 16.59
N PRO A 336 -11.15 -7.63 17.57
CA PRO A 336 -12.52 -7.18 17.75
C PRO A 336 -13.07 -6.54 16.45
N PRO A 337 -14.39 -6.61 16.22
CA PRO A 337 -15.02 -5.98 15.06
C PRO A 337 -14.70 -4.48 14.98
N GLU A 338 -14.44 -4.00 13.77
CA GLU A 338 -14.10 -2.58 13.53
C GLU A 338 -15.32 -1.70 13.28
N ASP A 339 -16.48 -2.11 13.79
CA ASP A 339 -17.75 -1.48 13.49
C ASP A 339 -18.18 -0.54 14.63
N ARG A 340 -18.47 0.71 14.25
CA ARG A 340 -19.03 1.69 15.19
C ARG A 340 -20.42 1.27 15.70
N SER A 341 -21.10 0.36 15.01
CA SER A 341 -22.42 -0.18 15.36
C SER A 341 -22.40 -1.05 16.62
N ALA A 342 -21.31 -1.75 16.91
CA ALA A 342 -21.14 -2.51 18.15
C ALA A 342 -20.50 -1.69 19.28
N GLY A 343 -20.34 -0.37 19.10
CA GLY A 343 -19.78 0.53 20.11
C GLY A 343 -18.24 0.61 20.13
N TYR A 344 -17.56 -0.01 19.17
CA TYR A 344 -16.10 0.07 19.04
C TYR A 344 -15.70 1.21 18.09
N GLU A 345 -14.80 2.09 18.52
CA GLU A 345 -14.21 3.08 17.61
C GLU A 345 -13.35 2.37 16.56
N ARG A 346 -13.38 2.84 15.31
CA ARG A 346 -12.54 2.29 14.25
C ARG A 346 -11.06 2.44 14.65
N GLY A 347 -10.35 1.32 14.75
CA GLY A 347 -8.93 1.24 15.12
C GLY A 347 -8.63 1.51 16.59
N ALA A 348 -9.52 1.06 17.49
CA ALA A 348 -9.29 1.00 18.94
C ALA A 348 -8.45 -0.23 19.34
#